data_AF-A0A031G643-F1
#
_entry.id   AF-A0A031G643-F1
#
_cell.length_a   1.000
_cell.length_b   1.000
_cell.length_c   1.000
_cell.angle_alpha   90.00
_cell.angle_beta   90.00
_cell.angle_gamma   90.00
#
_symmetry.space_group_name_H-M   'P 1'
#
loop_
_entity.id
_entity.type
_entity.pdbx_description
1 polymer ?
#
loop_
_entity_poly.entity_id
_entity_poly.type
_entity_poly.pdbx_seq_one_letter_code
_entity_poly.pdbx_strand_id
1 'polypeptide(L)'
;MKSSSPGELLEGQVGKALYDKGVLVDYQSKFRHKFVGGKPLGLGEIDAETPNFIIEVASGTKPGKQEQLLKFINNPTLNPDRKEVILFAPNMDKAQQIKSYEKLGVKVINTLDQLFLYGASRGGL
;
A
#
# COMPACT_ATOMS: atom_id res chain seq x y z
N MET A 1 15.82 -11.39 -10.13
CA MET A 1 14.86 -11.36 -11.27
C MET A 1 14.42 -9.92 -11.48
N LYS A 2 14.51 -9.38 -12.70
CA LYS A 2 13.90 -8.08 -13.05
C LYS A 2 12.50 -8.37 -13.58
N SER A 3 11.46 -7.91 -12.89
CA SER A 3 10.09 -8.00 -13.40
C SER A 3 9.90 -7.09 -14.61
N SER A 4 9.02 -7.46 -15.53
CA SER A 4 8.64 -6.68 -16.70
C SER A 4 7.31 -5.93 -16.52
N SER A 5 6.59 -6.13 -15.42
CA SER A 5 5.31 -5.45 -15.19
C SER A 5 5.53 -4.05 -14.59
N PRO A 6 4.90 -2.99 -15.13
CA PRO A 6 5.04 -1.63 -14.57
C PRO A 6 4.60 -1.50 -13.11
N GLY A 7 3.66 -2.36 -12.65
CA GLY A 7 3.23 -2.42 -11.26
C GLY A 7 4.34 -2.90 -10.33
N GLU A 8 4.90 -4.08 -10.60
CA GLU A 8 5.94 -4.67 -9.75
C GLU A 8 7.23 -3.83 -9.76
N LEU A 9 7.55 -3.18 -10.88
CA LEU A 9 8.67 -2.23 -10.92
C LEU A 9 8.44 -1.03 -10.01
N LEU A 10 7.21 -0.49 -9.98
CA LEU A 10 6.86 0.63 -9.11
C LEU A 10 6.86 0.22 -7.64
N GLU A 11 6.28 -0.94 -7.32
CA GLU A 11 6.32 -1.53 -5.98
C GLU A 11 7.76 -1.72 -5.50
N GLY A 12 8.64 -2.24 -6.36
CA GLY A 12 10.06 -2.39 -6.07
C GLY A 12 10.78 -1.06 -5.85
N GLN A 13 10.43 0.00 -6.58
CA GLN A 13 10.98 1.34 -6.36
C GLN A 13 10.56 1.91 -5.01
N VAL A 14 9.28 1.78 -4.65
CA VAL A 14 8.76 2.22 -3.34
C VAL A 14 9.41 1.42 -2.22
N GLY A 15 9.45 0.09 -2.32
CA GLY A 15 10.09 -0.78 -1.33
C GLY A 15 11.57 -0.45 -1.16
N LYS A 16 12.31 -0.27 -2.25
CA LYS A 16 13.73 0.14 -2.19
C LYS A 16 13.91 1.50 -1.51
N ALA A 17 13.07 2.49 -1.84
CA ALA A 17 13.17 3.82 -1.25
C ALA A 17 12.94 3.79 0.27
N LEU A 18 11.98 2.99 0.75
CA LEU A 18 11.72 2.77 2.18
C LEU A 18 12.86 2.00 2.86
N TYR A 19 13.41 0.99 2.19
CA TYR A 19 14.56 0.22 2.67
C TYR A 19 15.80 1.10 2.83
N ASP A 20 16.12 1.91 1.82
CA ASP A 20 17.27 2.83 1.84
C ASP A 20 17.15 3.88 2.96
N LYS A 21 15.92 4.20 3.39
CA LYS A 21 15.61 5.07 4.52
C LYS A 21 15.64 4.36 5.88
N GLY A 22 15.74 3.04 5.90
CA GLY A 22 15.75 2.24 7.13
C GLY A 22 14.38 2.13 7.81
N VAL A 23 13.28 2.36 7.07
CA VAL A 23 11.91 2.35 7.63
C VAL A 23 11.02 1.24 7.07
N LEU A 24 11.54 0.43 6.15
CA LEU A 24 10.83 -0.75 5.64
C LEU A 24 10.81 -1.85 6.72
N VAL A 25 9.61 -2.26 7.11
CA VAL A 25 9.37 -3.39 8.03
C VAL A 25 9.19 -4.68 7.26
N ASP A 26 8.34 -4.67 6.24
CA ASP A 26 8.08 -5.84 5.40
C ASP A 26 7.68 -5.43 3.97
N TYR A 27 7.82 -6.33 3.02
CA TYR A 27 7.63 -6.08 1.59
C TYR A 27 6.98 -7.27 0.90
N GLN A 28 5.92 -7.02 0.11
CA GLN A 28 5.15 -8.04 -0.62
C GLN A 28 4.63 -9.17 0.29
N SER A 29 4.07 -8.76 1.44
CA SER A 29 3.66 -9.66 2.51
C SER A 29 2.31 -10.30 2.22
N LYS A 30 2.30 -11.62 2.00
CA LYS A 30 1.09 -12.38 1.63
C LYS A 30 0.43 -13.02 2.84
N PHE A 31 -0.81 -12.61 3.12
CA PHE A 31 -1.61 -13.13 4.23
C PHE A 31 -2.57 -14.22 3.75
N ARG A 32 -2.76 -15.26 4.57
CA ARG A 32 -3.61 -16.42 4.27
C ARG A 32 -4.47 -16.72 5.50
N HIS A 33 -5.74 -17.04 5.30
CA HIS A 33 -6.66 -17.25 6.44
C HIS A 33 -7.14 -18.69 6.63
N LYS A 34 -7.32 -19.45 5.54
CA LYS A 34 -7.72 -20.86 5.60
C LYS A 34 -7.31 -21.61 4.34
N PHE A 35 -7.43 -22.92 4.36
CA PHE A 35 -7.32 -23.76 3.18
C PHE A 35 -8.72 -24.18 2.72
N VAL A 36 -9.02 -23.99 1.43
CA VAL A 36 -10.25 -24.49 0.79
C VAL A 36 -9.83 -25.47 -0.29
N GLY A 37 -10.20 -26.75 -0.15
CA GLY A 37 -9.79 -27.81 -1.09
C GLY A 37 -8.27 -27.96 -1.21
N GLY A 38 -7.53 -27.82 -0.10
CA GLY A 38 -6.07 -27.92 -0.06
C GLY A 38 -5.31 -26.70 -0.60
N LYS A 39 -6.00 -25.66 -1.08
CA LYS A 39 -5.39 -24.41 -1.56
C LYS A 39 -5.53 -23.31 -0.50
N PRO A 40 -4.48 -22.53 -0.21
CA PRO A 40 -4.58 -21.39 0.70
C PRO A 40 -5.49 -20.33 0.08
N LEU A 41 -6.50 -19.91 0.83
CA LEU A 41 -7.32 -18.77 0.48
C LEU A 41 -6.63 -17.50 1.00
N GLY A 42 -6.13 -16.70 0.06
CA GLY A 42 -5.47 -15.43 0.33
C GLY A 42 -6.41 -14.45 1.04
N LEU A 43 -5.91 -13.83 2.09
CA LEU A 43 -6.58 -12.75 2.82
C LEU A 43 -6.25 -11.39 2.18
N GLY A 44 -5.04 -11.25 1.64
CA GLY A 44 -4.54 -10.04 1.00
C GLY A 44 -3.02 -10.08 0.85
N GLU A 45 -2.49 -9.08 0.18
CA GLU A 45 -1.05 -8.82 0.04
C GLU A 45 -0.81 -7.36 0.38
N ILE A 46 0.22 -7.07 1.19
CA ILE A 46 0.67 -5.71 1.50
C ILE A 46 1.92 -5.45 0.67
N ASP A 47 1.89 -4.40 -0.16
CA ASP A 47 3.02 -4.08 -1.04
C ASP A 47 4.25 -3.63 -0.23
N ALA A 48 4.07 -2.72 0.71
CA ALA A 48 5.10 -2.32 1.67
C ALA A 48 4.52 -1.94 3.04
N GLU A 49 5.24 -2.33 4.09
CA GLU A 49 4.90 -2.03 5.47
C GLU A 49 6.03 -1.24 6.14
N THR A 50 5.64 -0.32 7.02
CA THR A 50 6.54 0.49 7.85
C THR A 50 6.04 0.45 9.30
N PRO A 51 6.73 1.06 10.28
CA PRO A 51 6.23 1.05 11.66
C PRO A 51 4.84 1.67 11.81
N ASN A 52 4.53 2.72 11.03
CA ASN A 52 3.31 3.50 11.18
C ASN A 52 2.33 3.38 10.00
N PHE A 53 2.80 2.89 8.85
CA PHE A 53 2.02 2.88 7.60
C PHE A 53 2.00 1.53 6.91
N ILE A 54 0.86 1.23 6.31
CA ILE A 54 0.73 0.27 5.20
C ILE A 54 0.66 1.09 3.91
N ILE A 55 1.53 0.76 2.95
CA ILE A 55 1.62 1.46 1.67
C ILE A 55 1.17 0.49 0.58
N GLU A 56 0.05 0.82 -0.06
CA GLU A 56 -0.46 0.14 -1.24
C GLU A 56 -0.04 0.92 -2.49
N VAL A 57 0.41 0.23 -3.53
CA VAL A 57 0.91 0.82 -4.76
C VAL A 57 -0.08 0.60 -5.91
N ALA A 58 -0.32 1.67 -6.67
CA ALA A 58 -1.13 1.61 -7.88
C ALA A 58 -0.41 2.27 -9.05
N SER A 59 0.03 1.47 -10.02
CA SER A 59 0.68 1.94 -11.24
C SER A 59 -0.30 2.48 -12.29
N GLY A 60 -1.59 2.13 -12.20
CA GLY A 60 -2.61 2.48 -13.19
C GLY A 60 -3.60 3.56 -12.73
N THR A 61 -4.32 4.13 -13.70
CA THR A 61 -5.41 5.12 -13.49
C THR A 61 -6.78 4.49 -13.27
N LYS A 62 -6.87 3.15 -13.28
CA LYS A 62 -8.14 2.44 -13.18
C LYS A 62 -8.65 2.48 -11.73
N PRO A 63 -9.95 2.72 -11.51
CA PRO A 63 -10.56 2.49 -10.21
C PRO A 63 -10.54 1.00 -9.88
N GLY A 64 -10.49 0.64 -8.59
CA GLY A 64 -10.59 -0.76 -8.16
C GLY A 64 -9.91 -1.12 -6.85
N LYS A 65 -9.11 -0.22 -6.25
CA LYS A 65 -8.39 -0.53 -5.01
C LYS A 65 -9.21 -0.29 -3.74
N GLN A 66 -10.43 0.26 -3.82
CA GLN A 66 -11.23 0.64 -2.64
C GLN A 66 -11.50 -0.54 -1.70
N GLU A 67 -11.88 -1.70 -2.24
CA GLU A 67 -12.14 -2.89 -1.42
C GLU A 67 -10.87 -3.38 -0.70
N GLN A 68 -9.73 -3.35 -1.39
CA GLN A 68 -8.44 -3.73 -0.83
C GLN A 68 -8.01 -2.76 0.28
N LEU A 69 -8.12 -1.45 0.04
CA LEU A 69 -7.82 -0.43 1.05
C LEU A 69 -8.73 -0.56 2.28
N LEU A 70 -10.03 -0.78 2.07
CA LEU A 70 -10.98 -1.04 3.15
C LEU A 70 -10.65 -2.32 3.94
N LYS A 71 -10.10 -3.35 3.29
CA LYS A 71 -9.63 -4.55 3.99
C LYS A 71 -8.46 -4.21 4.91
N PHE A 72 -7.47 -3.43 4.48
CA PHE A 72 -6.37 -3.01 5.36
C PHE A 72 -6.83 -2.11 6.51
N ILE A 73 -7.82 -1.26 6.28
CA ILE A 73 -8.36 -0.38 7.33
C ILE A 73 -9.14 -1.19 8.38
N ASN A 74 -9.97 -2.13 7.95
CA ASN A 74 -10.97 -2.75 8.83
C ASN A 74 -10.60 -4.15 9.32
N ASN A 75 -9.59 -4.81 8.74
CA ASN A 75 -9.24 -6.18 9.10
C ASN A 75 -8.04 -6.23 10.07
N PRO A 76 -8.25 -6.52 11.37
CA PRO A 76 -7.17 -6.58 12.35
C PRO A 76 -6.21 -7.77 12.13
N THR A 77 -6.56 -8.72 11.26
CA THR A 77 -5.61 -9.78 10.85
C THR A 77 -4.58 -9.25 9.85
N LEU A 78 -4.97 -8.30 8.99
CA LEU A 78 -4.06 -7.66 8.04
C LEU A 78 -3.32 -6.47 8.65
N ASN A 79 -3.98 -5.74 9.54
CA ASN A 79 -3.46 -4.52 10.14
C ASN A 79 -3.74 -4.52 11.66
N PRO A 80 -3.06 -5.39 12.44
CA PRO A 80 -3.30 -5.52 13.87
C PRO A 80 -3.03 -4.24 14.66
N ASP A 81 -2.03 -3.48 14.23
CA ASP A 81 -1.59 -2.24 14.90
C ASP A 81 -2.37 -1.00 14.44
N ARG A 82 -3.35 -1.16 13.54
CA ARG A 82 -4.15 -0.06 12.97
C ARG A 82 -3.28 1.04 12.34
N LYS A 83 -2.23 0.63 11.64
CA LYS A 83 -1.37 1.49 10.83
C LYS A 83 -2.19 2.28 9.83
N GLU A 84 -1.76 3.52 9.57
CA GLU A 84 -2.41 4.37 8.58
C GLU A 84 -2.17 3.81 7.16
N VAL A 85 -3.21 3.81 6.33
CA VAL A 85 -3.14 3.24 4.98
C VAL A 85 -2.94 4.37 3.97
N ILE A 86 -1.86 4.27 3.20
CA ILE A 86 -1.50 5.20 2.13
C ILE A 86 -1.67 4.50 0.78
N LEU A 87 -2.24 5.21 -0.20
CA LEU A 87 -2.21 4.80 -1.60
C LEU A 87 -1.14 5.59 -2.35
N PHE A 88 -0.05 4.93 -2.74
CA PHE A 88 0.97 5.49 -3.61
C PHE A 88 0.58 5.26 -5.08
N ALA A 89 0.17 6.32 -5.78
CA ALA A 89 -0.37 6.24 -7.13
C ALA A 89 0.16 7.37 -8.02
N PRO A 90 1.38 7.28 -8.55
CA PRO A 90 2.05 8.39 -9.24
C PRO A 90 1.33 8.88 -10.50
N ASN A 91 0.56 8.01 -11.14
CA ASN A 91 -0.16 8.32 -12.37
C ASN A 91 -1.64 8.72 -12.13
N MET A 92 -2.10 8.79 -10.88
CA MET A 92 -3.49 9.11 -10.57
C MET A 92 -3.73 10.62 -10.50
N ASP A 93 -4.45 11.14 -11.48
CA ASP A 93 -4.74 12.58 -11.65
C ASP A 93 -6.23 12.93 -11.53
N LYS A 94 -7.12 11.92 -11.61
CA LYS A 94 -8.57 12.11 -11.55
C LYS A 94 -9.02 12.53 -10.16
N ALA A 95 -9.31 13.82 -9.99
CA ALA A 95 -9.76 14.41 -8.72
C ALA A 95 -10.95 13.67 -8.07
N GLN A 96 -11.92 13.20 -8.87
CA GLN A 96 -13.07 12.45 -8.34
C GLN A 96 -12.66 11.09 -7.75
N GLN A 97 -11.68 10.43 -8.37
CA GLN A 97 -11.15 9.16 -7.91
C GLN A 97 -10.31 9.37 -6.64
N ILE A 98 -9.45 10.38 -6.61
CA ILE A 98 -8.67 10.76 -5.42
C ILE A 98 -9.62 11.04 -4.24
N LYS A 99 -10.63 11.89 -4.45
CA LYS A 99 -11.66 12.17 -3.44
C LYS A 99 -12.38 10.92 -2.94
N SER A 100 -12.59 9.93 -3.80
CA SER A 100 -13.24 8.67 -3.40
C SER A 100 -12.36 7.82 -2.47
N TYR A 101 -11.04 7.91 -2.56
CA TYR A 101 -10.12 7.26 -1.62
C TYR A 101 -9.95 8.07 -0.34
N GLU A 102 -9.85 9.40 -0.46
CA GLU A 102 -9.75 10.29 0.72
C GLU A 102 -10.99 10.22 1.62
N LYS A 103 -12.19 9.99 1.05
CA LYS A 103 -13.41 9.70 1.83
C LYS A 103 -13.33 8.43 2.69
N LEU A 104 -12.44 7.51 2.37
CA LEU A 104 -12.18 6.30 3.16
C LEU A 104 -11.12 6.55 4.26
N GLY A 105 -10.59 7.78 4.36
CA GLY A 105 -9.46 8.09 5.22
C GLY A 105 -8.10 7.71 4.64
N VAL A 106 -8.03 7.39 3.34
CA VAL A 106 -6.77 7.01 2.68
C VAL A 106 -6.12 8.23 2.05
N LYS A 107 -4.87 8.51 2.40
CA LYS A 107 -4.09 9.54 1.73
C LYS A 107 -3.59 9.01 0.38
N VAL A 108 -3.91 9.73 -0.71
CA VAL A 108 -3.32 9.48 -2.03
C VAL A 108 -2.05 10.31 -2.18
N ILE A 109 -0.95 9.65 -2.56
CA ILE A 109 0.38 10.23 -2.72
C ILE A 109 0.90 9.91 -4.12
N ASN A 110 1.43 10.91 -4.82
CA ASN A 110 1.85 10.75 -6.22
C ASN A 110 3.37 10.72 -6.39
N THR A 111 4.16 11.09 -5.37
CA THR A 111 5.64 11.09 -5.46
C THR A 111 6.28 10.57 -4.19
N LEU A 112 7.52 10.07 -4.29
CA LEU A 112 8.29 9.63 -3.13
C LEU A 112 8.56 10.78 -2.15
N ASP A 113 8.81 11.98 -2.65
CA ASP A 113 8.99 13.15 -1.79
C ASP A 113 7.73 13.45 -0.97
N GLN A 114 6.55 13.38 -1.59
CA GLN A 114 5.29 13.52 -0.88
C GLN A 114 5.09 12.40 0.15
N LEU A 115 5.50 11.17 -0.18
CA LEU A 115 5.44 10.03 0.74
C LEU A 115 6.25 10.32 2.01
N PHE A 116 7.51 10.71 1.85
CA PHE A 116 8.39 10.99 2.98
C PHE A 116 7.98 12.26 3.75
N LEU A 117 7.58 13.33 3.06
CA LEU A 117 7.08 14.53 3.72
C LEU A 117 5.82 14.25 4.55
N TYR A 118 4.89 13.46 4.00
CA TYR A 118 3.69 13.08 4.72
C TYR A 118 4.00 12.17 5.91
N GLY A 119 4.80 11.11 5.73
CA GLY A 119 5.19 10.22 6.83
C GLY A 119 5.92 10.94 7.95
N ALA A 120 6.85 11.85 7.62
CA ALA A 120 7.52 12.71 8.60
C ALA A 120 6.54 13.57 9.42
N SER A 121 5.48 14.10 8.78
CA SER A 121 4.43 14.88 9.47
C SER A 121 3.53 14.05 10.39
N ARG A 122 3.63 12.71 10.33
CA ARG A 122 2.73 11.76 10.99
C ARG A 122 3.43 10.83 11.98
N GLY A 123 4.64 11.19 12.41
CA GLY A 123 5.40 10.42 13.40
C GLY A 123 6.46 9.47 12.83
N GLY A 124 6.74 9.55 11.53
CA GLY A 124 7.99 9.05 10.93
C GLY A 124 7.82 8.12 9.72
N LEU A 125 8.42 8.55 8.60
CA LEU A 125 9.01 7.79 7.49
C LEU A 125 10.40 8.38 7.20
#